data_AF-A0A9P1M8U5-F1
#
_entry.id   AF-A0A9P1M8U5-F1
#
_cell.length_a   1.000
_cell.length_b   1.000
_cell.length_c   1.000
_cell.angle_alpha   90.00
_cell.angle_beta   90.00
_cell.angle_gamma   90.00
#
_symmetry.space_group_name_H-M   'P 1'
#
loop_
_entity.id
_entity.type
_entity.pdbx_description
1 polymer ?
#
loop_
_entity_poly.entity_id
_entity_poly.type
_entity_poly.pdbx_seq_one_letter_code
_entity_poly.pdbx_strand_id
1 'polypeptide(L)'
;MRTSMLKATKTITNSKVIEVKAGQTFDGAWARYDRGSGACNEQAEGGDADAVFLLRKGATLKNVIIGKNQAEGVHCDGACTLEFVWFEDVCEDAITVKNDAAGDHTWIIGGGAYHASDKVVQHNGCGTVNIINFYAEDYGKLYRSCGNCSKQCKRNVYVEGTTTKNGGELVGINSNYGDTATLKNVCTDAKTRCQMYTGCAGGCEPKKAGVCSG
;
A
#
# COMPACT_ATOMS: atom_id res chain seq x y z
N MET A 1 -9.44 -17.72 -13.22
CA MET A 1 -9.64 -17.11 -11.89
C MET A 1 -10.92 -16.31 -11.92
N ARG A 2 -11.84 -16.54 -10.97
CA ARG A 2 -13.10 -15.79 -10.90
C ARG A 2 -12.79 -14.32 -10.62
N THR A 3 -13.13 -13.45 -11.56
CA THR A 3 -12.85 -11.99 -11.58
C THR A 3 -13.96 -11.15 -10.94
N SER A 4 -14.90 -11.75 -10.21
CA SER A 4 -15.88 -10.95 -9.46
C SER A 4 -15.31 -10.57 -8.11
N MET A 5 -15.15 -9.26 -7.86
CA MET A 5 -14.85 -8.74 -6.53
C MET A 5 -15.78 -9.36 -5.47
N LEU A 6 -15.23 -9.56 -4.27
CA LEU A 6 -15.99 -10.07 -3.13
C LEU A 6 -17.16 -9.13 -2.84
N LYS A 7 -18.36 -9.71 -2.70
CA LYS A 7 -19.55 -8.94 -2.34
C LYS A 7 -19.47 -8.59 -0.85
N ALA A 8 -19.49 -7.29 -0.54
CA ALA A 8 -19.51 -6.82 0.83
C ALA A 8 -20.76 -7.33 1.58
N THR A 9 -20.59 -7.69 2.86
CA THR A 9 -21.69 -8.13 3.73
C THR A 9 -22.61 -6.96 4.13
N LYS A 10 -22.05 -5.77 4.25
CA LYS A 10 -22.71 -4.48 4.50
C LYS A 10 -21.77 -3.34 4.16
N THR A 11 -22.27 -2.11 4.10
CA THR A 11 -21.45 -0.89 4.00
C THR A 11 -21.52 -0.11 5.32
N ILE A 12 -20.37 0.35 5.80
CA ILE A 12 -20.21 1.20 6.98
C ILE A 12 -19.47 2.47 6.52
N THR A 13 -20.16 3.59 6.58
CA THR A 13 -19.59 4.91 6.24
C THR A 13 -19.26 5.65 7.53
N ASN A 14 -18.01 6.13 7.66
CA ASN A 14 -17.57 6.90 8.82
C ASN A 14 -16.96 8.23 8.40
N SER A 15 -17.37 9.32 9.05
CA SER A 15 -16.75 10.63 8.83
C SER A 15 -15.36 10.78 9.47
N LYS A 16 -14.97 9.82 10.32
CA LYS A 16 -13.68 9.80 11.03
C LYS A 16 -12.95 8.49 10.77
N VAL A 17 -11.61 8.55 10.85
CA VAL A 17 -10.74 7.36 10.78
C VAL A 17 -11.12 6.34 11.85
N ILE A 18 -11.07 5.07 11.49
CA ILE A 18 -11.16 3.97 12.46
C ILE A 18 -9.74 3.63 12.92
N GLU A 19 -9.45 3.87 14.18
CA GLU A 19 -8.16 3.51 14.77
C GLU A 19 -8.20 2.07 15.31
N VAL A 20 -7.23 1.25 14.89
CA VAL A 20 -6.95 -0.06 15.48
C VAL A 20 -5.71 0.07 16.35
N LYS A 21 -5.90 -0.10 17.66
CA LYS A 21 -4.84 0.14 18.66
C LYS A 21 -3.71 -0.87 18.53
N ALA A 22 -2.56 -0.50 19.11
CA ALA A 22 -1.34 -1.30 19.02
C ALA A 22 -1.57 -2.76 19.45
N GLY A 23 -1.12 -3.69 18.62
CA GLY A 23 -1.27 -5.14 18.85
C GLY A 23 -2.70 -5.69 18.71
N GLN A 24 -3.71 -4.86 18.44
CA GLN A 24 -5.10 -5.32 18.33
C GLN A 24 -5.45 -5.79 16.93
N THR A 25 -6.42 -6.70 16.85
CA THR A 25 -7.00 -7.15 15.58
C THR A 25 -8.38 -6.53 15.38
N PHE A 26 -8.61 -6.02 14.18
CA PHE A 26 -9.93 -5.65 13.67
C PHE A 26 -10.33 -6.63 12.56
N ASP A 27 -11.42 -7.37 12.76
CA ASP A 27 -12.02 -8.21 11.73
C ASP A 27 -13.29 -7.52 11.21
N GLY A 28 -13.27 -7.12 9.93
CA GLY A 28 -14.40 -6.44 9.30
C GLY A 28 -15.52 -7.38 8.85
N ALA A 29 -15.34 -8.70 8.94
CA ALA A 29 -16.32 -9.69 8.50
C ALA A 29 -16.83 -9.43 7.06
N TRP A 30 -15.92 -9.03 6.17
CA TRP A 30 -16.15 -8.66 4.78
C TRP A 30 -17.10 -7.47 4.59
N ALA A 31 -17.24 -6.60 5.59
CA ALA A 31 -17.93 -5.33 5.43
C ALA A 31 -17.08 -4.36 4.59
N ARG A 32 -17.77 -3.50 3.85
CA ARG A 32 -17.20 -2.35 3.16
C ARG A 32 -17.12 -1.16 4.12
N TYR A 33 -15.98 -0.47 4.13
CA TYR A 33 -15.74 0.74 4.89
C TYR A 33 -15.33 1.88 3.96
N ASP A 34 -15.88 3.07 4.19
CA ASP A 34 -15.54 4.27 3.44
C ASP A 34 -15.70 5.55 4.29
N ARG A 35 -15.36 6.72 3.70
CA ARG A 35 -15.45 8.05 4.31
C ARG A 35 -16.68 8.85 3.89
N GLY A 36 -17.54 8.27 3.04
CA GLY A 36 -18.75 8.91 2.52
C GLY A 36 -18.56 9.57 1.15
N SER A 37 -19.68 9.80 0.47
CA SER A 37 -19.69 10.29 -0.92
C SER A 37 -18.90 11.59 -1.08
N GLY A 38 -18.04 11.64 -2.10
CA GLY A 38 -17.20 12.81 -2.39
C GLY A 38 -15.97 12.97 -1.50
N ALA A 39 -15.64 11.98 -0.67
CA ALA A 39 -14.41 12.01 0.13
C ALA A 39 -13.14 11.93 -0.73
N CYS A 40 -13.18 11.23 -1.86
CA CYS A 40 -12.04 11.16 -2.76
C CYS A 40 -11.83 12.51 -3.45
N ASN A 41 -10.65 13.08 -3.26
CA ASN A 41 -10.19 14.29 -3.93
C ASN A 41 -8.99 13.98 -4.84
N GLU A 42 -9.08 12.86 -5.55
CA GLU A 42 -8.07 12.35 -6.48
C GLU A 42 -6.70 12.15 -5.79
N GLN A 43 -5.66 12.85 -6.24
CA GLN A 43 -4.28 12.74 -5.77
C GLN A 43 -3.91 13.79 -4.71
N ALA A 44 -4.90 14.40 -4.07
CA ALA A 44 -4.64 15.36 -3.00
C ALA A 44 -4.14 14.62 -1.75
N GLU A 45 -2.88 14.87 -1.38
CA GLU A 45 -2.23 14.22 -0.23
C GLU A 45 -3.01 14.44 1.08
N GLY A 46 -3.32 13.33 1.76
CA GLY A 46 -4.04 13.31 3.04
C GLY A 46 -3.17 13.04 4.27
N GLY A 47 -3.80 13.19 5.44
CA GLY A 47 -3.21 12.82 6.72
C GLY A 47 -3.81 11.55 7.31
N ASP A 48 -3.29 11.12 8.46
CA ASP A 48 -3.83 9.95 9.18
C ASP A 48 -5.30 10.09 9.59
N ALA A 49 -5.80 11.32 9.71
CA ALA A 49 -7.20 11.61 10.01
C ALA A 49 -8.14 11.38 8.80
N ASP A 50 -7.58 11.30 7.58
CA ASP A 50 -8.31 11.15 6.32
C ASP A 50 -8.39 9.68 5.87
N ALA A 51 -7.52 8.82 6.43
CA ALA A 51 -7.52 7.39 6.18
C ALA A 51 -8.82 6.70 6.61
N VAL A 52 -9.25 5.65 5.91
CA VAL A 52 -10.36 4.80 6.39
C VAL A 52 -9.97 4.09 7.68
N PHE A 53 -8.74 3.54 7.72
CA PHE A 53 -8.17 2.91 8.91
C PHE A 53 -6.79 3.45 9.26
N LEU A 54 -6.53 3.63 10.55
CA LEU A 54 -5.21 3.86 11.12
C LEU A 54 -4.83 2.67 12.01
N LEU A 55 -3.85 1.90 11.58
CA LEU A 55 -3.32 0.74 12.30
C LEU A 55 -2.08 1.18 13.08
N ARG A 56 -2.13 1.11 14.41
CA ARG A 56 -0.95 1.33 15.25
C ARG A 56 -0.04 0.11 15.24
N LYS A 57 1.23 0.29 15.62
CA LYS A 57 2.24 -0.78 15.65
C LYS A 57 1.71 -2.11 16.22
N GLY A 58 1.89 -3.18 15.45
CA GLY A 58 1.45 -4.55 15.75
C GLY A 58 -0.02 -4.82 15.47
N ALA A 59 -0.81 -3.83 15.04
CA ALA A 59 -2.22 -4.04 14.74
C ALA A 59 -2.43 -4.88 13.48
N THR A 60 -3.54 -5.63 13.46
CA THR A 60 -3.98 -6.43 12.32
C THR A 60 -5.35 -5.96 11.84
N LEU A 61 -5.50 -5.76 10.54
CA LEU A 61 -6.78 -5.51 9.86
C LEU A 61 -7.08 -6.70 8.96
N LYS A 62 -8.28 -7.30 9.09
CA LYS A 62 -8.63 -8.45 8.25
C LYS A 62 -10.06 -8.50 7.77
N ASN A 63 -10.26 -9.18 6.64
CA ASN A 63 -11.56 -9.38 5.99
C ASN A 63 -12.30 -8.04 5.80
N VAL A 64 -11.64 -7.09 5.15
CA VAL A 64 -12.16 -5.72 4.99
C VAL A 64 -12.21 -5.38 3.51
N ILE A 65 -13.27 -4.68 3.11
CA ILE A 65 -13.35 -4.05 1.80
C ILE A 65 -13.31 -2.54 2.02
N ILE A 66 -12.43 -1.85 1.32
CA ILE A 66 -12.32 -0.40 1.30
C ILE A 66 -13.02 0.10 0.05
N GLY A 67 -14.09 0.87 0.25
CA GLY A 67 -14.91 1.38 -0.83
C GLY A 67 -14.29 2.58 -1.53
N LYS A 68 -14.76 2.87 -2.75
CA LYS A 68 -14.29 4.00 -3.58
C LYS A 68 -14.39 5.39 -2.95
N ASN A 69 -15.27 5.54 -1.96
CA ASN A 69 -15.51 6.81 -1.27
C ASN A 69 -14.49 7.03 -0.15
N GLN A 70 -13.20 6.90 -0.47
CA GLN A 70 -12.09 7.09 0.45
C GLN A 70 -11.26 8.29 0.01
N ALA A 71 -10.63 8.99 0.95
CA ALA A 71 -9.58 9.96 0.65
C ALA A 71 -8.24 9.23 0.65
N GLU A 72 -7.91 8.68 1.82
CA GLU A 72 -6.76 7.83 2.08
C GLU A 72 -7.25 6.43 2.48
N GLY A 73 -6.53 5.37 2.09
CA GLY A 73 -6.94 3.99 2.38
C GLY A 73 -6.63 3.55 3.80
N VAL A 74 -5.56 2.77 3.95
CA VAL A 74 -5.12 2.24 5.25
C VAL A 74 -3.74 2.79 5.57
N HIS A 75 -3.62 3.46 6.71
CA HIS A 75 -2.33 3.89 7.24
C HIS A 75 -1.84 2.90 8.30
N CYS A 76 -0.56 2.54 8.20
CA CYS A 76 0.14 1.84 9.26
C CYS A 76 1.14 2.79 9.91
N ASP A 77 0.94 3.03 11.21
CA ASP A 77 1.85 3.80 12.07
C ASP A 77 2.71 2.83 12.89
N GLY A 78 3.83 2.43 12.30
CA GLY A 78 4.65 1.29 12.68
C GLY A 78 4.31 0.02 11.90
N ALA A 79 5.03 -1.07 12.20
CA ALA A 79 4.78 -2.39 11.61
C ALA A 79 3.31 -2.82 11.82
N CYS A 80 2.63 -3.28 10.77
CA CYS A 80 1.24 -3.72 10.85
C CYS A 80 1.00 -4.99 10.03
N THR A 81 -0.20 -5.57 10.12
CA THR A 81 -0.63 -6.69 9.27
C THR A 81 -1.99 -6.39 8.64
N LEU A 82 -2.09 -6.59 7.32
CA LEU A 82 -3.34 -6.58 6.58
C LEU A 82 -3.56 -7.99 6.01
N GLU A 83 -4.69 -8.61 6.32
CA GLU A 83 -5.05 -9.95 5.84
C GLU A 83 -6.36 -9.89 5.06
N PHE A 84 -6.33 -10.22 3.77
CA PHE A 84 -7.52 -10.22 2.93
C PHE A 84 -8.27 -8.88 2.90
N VAL A 85 -7.52 -7.79 2.77
CA VAL A 85 -8.07 -6.44 2.62
C VAL A 85 -8.15 -6.10 1.13
N TRP A 86 -9.33 -5.66 0.67
CA TRP A 86 -9.59 -5.30 -0.72
C TRP A 86 -9.86 -3.81 -0.87
N PHE A 87 -9.34 -3.18 -1.92
CA PHE A 87 -9.58 -1.78 -2.27
C PHE A 87 -10.30 -1.73 -3.62
N GLU A 88 -11.55 -1.28 -3.62
CA GLU A 88 -12.40 -1.31 -4.82
C GLU A 88 -12.00 -0.26 -5.87
N ASP A 89 -11.50 0.87 -5.41
CA ASP A 89 -11.08 2.00 -6.24
C ASP A 89 -10.15 2.90 -5.40
N VAL A 90 -8.88 2.94 -5.74
CA VAL A 90 -7.86 3.65 -4.97
C VAL A 90 -7.87 5.14 -5.33
N CYS A 91 -8.05 6.00 -4.32
CA CYS A 91 -8.10 7.45 -4.53
C CYS A 91 -6.68 8.03 -4.67
N GLU A 92 -5.95 8.15 -3.57
CA GLU A 92 -4.53 8.53 -3.54
C GLU A 92 -3.65 7.28 -3.48
N ASP A 93 -3.45 6.74 -2.27
CA ASP A 93 -2.72 5.51 -1.98
C ASP A 93 -3.66 4.49 -1.30
N ALA A 94 -3.47 3.19 -1.58
CA ALA A 94 -4.25 2.15 -0.90
C ALA A 94 -3.72 1.91 0.53
N ILE A 95 -2.39 1.81 0.66
CA ILE A 95 -1.71 1.46 1.91
C ILE A 95 -0.50 2.37 2.07
N THR A 96 -0.44 3.08 3.19
CA THR A 96 0.70 3.94 3.54
C THR A 96 1.36 3.44 4.82
N VAL A 97 2.62 3.01 4.72
CA VAL A 97 3.42 2.53 5.85
C VAL A 97 4.33 3.64 6.34
N LYS A 98 4.12 4.08 7.58
CA LYS A 98 4.85 5.16 8.23
C LYS A 98 5.50 4.61 9.51
N ASN A 99 6.58 5.25 9.96
CA ASN A 99 7.18 5.05 11.29
C ASN A 99 7.59 3.61 11.68
N ASP A 100 7.62 2.64 10.75
CA ASP A 100 8.28 1.37 10.98
C ASP A 100 9.80 1.57 10.98
N ALA A 101 10.51 0.82 11.83
CA ALA A 101 11.95 0.96 12.02
C ALA A 101 12.74 -0.09 11.23
N ALA A 102 14.06 0.11 11.10
CA ALA A 102 14.92 -0.93 10.56
C ALA A 102 14.75 -2.25 11.35
N GLY A 103 14.44 -3.34 10.65
CA GLY A 103 14.13 -4.65 11.25
C GLY A 103 12.66 -4.90 11.56
N ASP A 104 11.78 -3.89 11.45
CA ASP A 104 10.33 -4.09 11.50
C ASP A 104 9.83 -4.73 10.18
N HIS A 105 8.73 -5.48 10.28
CA HIS A 105 8.07 -6.14 9.15
C HIS A 105 6.59 -5.80 9.11
N THR A 106 6.16 -5.13 8.05
CA THR A 106 4.75 -4.97 7.68
C THR A 106 4.35 -6.09 6.73
N TRP A 107 3.17 -6.67 6.93
CA TRP A 107 2.66 -7.80 6.16
C TRP A 107 1.34 -7.45 5.47
N ILE A 108 1.29 -7.63 4.16
CA ILE A 108 0.09 -7.47 3.34
C ILE A 108 -0.15 -8.84 2.69
N ILE A 109 -1.14 -9.58 3.20
CA ILE A 109 -1.33 -11.00 2.93
C ILE A 109 -2.71 -11.24 2.29
N GLY A 110 -2.71 -11.71 1.05
CA GLY A 110 -3.95 -11.83 0.28
C GLY A 110 -4.60 -10.47 0.02
N GLY A 111 -5.84 -10.47 -0.45
CA GLY A 111 -6.53 -9.23 -0.78
C GLY A 111 -6.13 -8.68 -2.15
N GLY A 112 -6.48 -7.42 -2.41
CA GLY A 112 -6.14 -6.79 -3.67
C GLY A 112 -6.56 -5.33 -3.79
N ALA A 113 -6.07 -4.65 -4.82
CA ALA A 113 -6.41 -3.26 -5.11
C ALA A 113 -6.72 -3.05 -6.59
N TYR A 114 -7.69 -2.18 -6.87
CA TYR A 114 -8.08 -1.76 -8.21
C TYR A 114 -7.89 -0.25 -8.37
N HIS A 115 -7.56 0.18 -9.59
CA HIS A 115 -7.64 1.57 -10.05
C HIS A 115 -6.76 2.57 -9.27
N ALA A 116 -5.54 2.17 -8.89
CA ALA A 116 -4.58 3.04 -8.23
C ALA A 116 -3.79 3.89 -9.22
N SER A 117 -4.22 5.13 -9.46
CA SER A 117 -3.65 5.96 -10.53
C SER A 117 -2.13 6.19 -10.40
N ASP A 118 -1.60 6.34 -9.18
CA ASP A 118 -0.15 6.42 -8.92
C ASP A 118 0.38 5.21 -8.13
N LYS A 119 0.05 5.03 -6.84
CA LYS A 119 0.67 4.00 -6.00
C LYS A 119 -0.37 3.18 -5.24
N VAL A 120 -0.13 1.87 -5.12
CA VAL A 120 -0.91 1.00 -4.23
C VAL A 120 -0.30 1.05 -2.83
N VAL A 121 1.00 0.79 -2.70
CA VAL A 121 1.72 0.81 -1.41
C VAL A 121 2.78 1.89 -1.38
N GLN A 122 2.60 2.88 -0.52
CA GLN A 122 3.57 3.92 -0.22
C GLN A 122 4.31 3.57 1.08
N HIS A 123 5.65 3.52 1.03
CA HIS A 123 6.47 3.18 2.18
C HIS A 123 7.36 4.35 2.59
N ASN A 124 6.98 5.00 3.69
CA ASN A 124 7.63 6.19 4.24
C ASN A 124 8.56 5.89 5.42
N GLY A 125 8.33 4.81 6.18
CA GLY A 125 9.23 4.39 7.27
C GLY A 125 10.45 3.61 6.79
N CYS A 126 11.04 2.72 7.60
CA CYS A 126 12.40 2.19 7.40
C CYS A 126 12.49 0.66 7.49
N GLY A 127 11.37 -0.04 7.47
CA GLY A 127 11.33 -1.48 7.67
C GLY A 127 11.32 -2.28 6.37
N THR A 128 10.65 -3.43 6.44
CA THR A 128 10.39 -4.31 5.32
C THR A 128 8.90 -4.44 5.09
N VAL A 129 8.45 -4.18 3.87
CA VAL A 129 7.06 -4.45 3.46
C VAL A 129 7.03 -5.79 2.71
N ASN A 130 6.21 -6.71 3.20
CA ASN A 130 6.02 -8.05 2.64
C ASN A 130 4.63 -8.10 1.97
N ILE A 131 4.60 -8.26 0.64
CA ILE A 131 3.37 -8.32 -0.15
C ILE A 131 3.21 -9.75 -0.66
N ILE A 132 2.32 -10.51 -0.02
CA ILE A 132 2.19 -11.96 -0.17
C ILE A 132 0.82 -12.31 -0.76
N ASN A 133 0.78 -13.01 -1.89
CA ASN A 133 -0.43 -13.48 -2.56
C ASN A 133 -1.46 -12.36 -2.86
N PHE A 134 -0.98 -11.16 -3.17
CA PHE A 134 -1.82 -9.98 -3.42
C PHE A 134 -2.28 -9.91 -4.89
N TYR A 135 -3.42 -9.26 -5.14
CA TYR A 135 -3.88 -8.92 -6.49
C TYR A 135 -3.85 -7.42 -6.75
N ALA A 136 -3.34 -6.97 -7.90
CA ALA A 136 -3.50 -5.57 -8.31
C ALA A 136 -3.89 -5.44 -9.77
N GLU A 137 -4.83 -4.55 -10.09
CA GLU A 137 -5.24 -4.28 -11.47
C GLU A 137 -5.46 -2.78 -11.69
N ASP A 138 -5.04 -2.30 -12.85
CA ASP A 138 -5.09 -0.89 -13.24
C ASP A 138 -4.37 0.00 -12.22
N TYR A 139 -3.03 -0.02 -12.25
CA TYR A 139 -2.22 0.66 -11.25
C TYR A 139 -0.97 1.32 -11.82
N GLY A 140 -0.55 2.44 -11.22
CA GLY A 140 0.72 3.10 -11.55
C GLY A 140 1.91 2.31 -11.03
N LYS A 141 1.98 2.08 -9.71
CA LYS A 141 3.06 1.37 -8.99
C LYS A 141 2.49 0.50 -7.89
N LEU A 142 2.87 -0.79 -7.82
CA LEU A 142 2.40 -1.63 -6.70
C LEU A 142 3.08 -1.22 -5.39
N TYR A 143 4.38 -0.96 -5.40
CA TYR A 143 5.11 -0.51 -4.22
C TYR A 143 6.08 0.62 -4.58
N ARG A 144 6.16 1.64 -3.71
CA ARG A 144 7.14 2.71 -3.80
C ARG A 144 7.79 3.00 -2.44
N SER A 145 9.11 2.83 -2.37
CA SER A 145 9.94 3.44 -1.31
C SER A 145 9.89 4.96 -1.46
N CYS A 146 9.58 5.71 -0.41
CA CYS A 146 9.44 7.16 -0.55
C CYS A 146 10.72 7.83 -1.05
N GLY A 147 10.68 8.45 -2.23
CA GLY A 147 11.87 8.99 -2.88
C GLY A 147 12.27 10.39 -2.42
N ASN A 148 11.35 11.15 -1.82
CA ASN A 148 11.54 12.56 -1.45
C ASN A 148 11.07 12.87 -0.02
N CYS A 149 10.85 11.86 0.82
CA CYS A 149 10.58 12.05 2.24
C CYS A 149 11.72 12.83 2.90
N SER A 150 11.38 13.72 3.84
CA SER A 150 12.35 14.54 4.58
C SER A 150 13.35 13.71 5.39
N LYS A 151 12.93 12.53 5.86
CA LYS A 151 13.80 11.51 6.44
C LYS A 151 13.91 10.34 5.48
N GLN A 152 15.15 9.95 5.20
CA GLN A 152 15.48 8.83 4.32
C GLN A 152 16.24 7.77 5.08
N CYS A 153 16.03 6.54 4.67
CA CYS A 153 16.60 5.34 5.27
C CYS A 153 16.50 4.21 4.25
N LYS A 154 17.23 3.13 4.52
CA LYS A 154 17.09 1.89 3.76
C LYS A 154 15.69 1.30 3.98
N ARG A 155 15.02 0.94 2.90
CA ARG A 155 13.74 0.21 2.90
C ARG A 155 13.88 -1.10 2.13
N ASN A 156 13.12 -2.11 2.52
CA ASN A 156 13.09 -3.38 1.79
C ASN A 156 11.67 -3.71 1.36
N VAL A 157 11.53 -4.33 0.20
CA VAL A 157 10.27 -4.91 -0.25
C VAL A 157 10.47 -6.37 -0.64
N TYR A 158 9.59 -7.22 -0.16
CA TYR A 158 9.52 -8.63 -0.53
C TYR A 158 8.15 -8.90 -1.13
N VAL A 159 8.09 -9.37 -2.38
CA VAL A 159 6.85 -9.65 -3.09
C VAL A 159 6.83 -11.12 -3.48
N GLU A 160 5.83 -11.87 -3.00
CA GLU A 160 5.70 -13.30 -3.31
C GLU A 160 4.28 -13.70 -3.71
N GLY A 161 4.13 -14.47 -4.78
CA GLY A 161 2.83 -15.05 -5.19
C GLY A 161 1.81 -14.01 -5.69
N THR A 162 2.25 -12.77 -5.87
CA THR A 162 1.41 -11.65 -6.30
C THR A 162 1.08 -11.74 -7.79
N THR A 163 -0.17 -11.47 -8.13
CA THR A 163 -0.62 -11.33 -9.53
C THR A 163 -0.99 -9.89 -9.79
N THR A 164 -0.43 -9.28 -10.83
CA THR A 164 -0.81 -7.92 -11.22
C THR A 164 -1.11 -7.80 -12.71
N LYS A 165 -2.00 -6.86 -13.04
CA LYS A 165 -2.44 -6.58 -14.42
C LYS A 165 -2.53 -5.09 -14.70
N ASN A 166 -2.32 -4.70 -15.95
CA ASN A 166 -2.40 -3.32 -16.43
C ASN A 166 -1.58 -2.34 -15.55
N GLY A 167 -0.38 -2.77 -15.19
CA GLY A 167 0.52 -2.02 -14.31
C GLY A 167 1.55 -1.14 -15.03
N GLY A 168 1.94 -0.03 -14.40
CA GLY A 168 3.13 0.73 -14.78
C GLY A 168 4.42 0.04 -14.31
N GLU A 169 4.77 0.25 -13.04
CA GLU A 169 5.93 -0.34 -12.38
C GLU A 169 5.48 -1.29 -11.28
N LEU A 170 6.11 -2.45 -11.11
CA LEU A 170 5.75 -3.31 -9.97
C LEU A 170 6.36 -2.75 -8.67
N VAL A 171 7.69 -2.63 -8.58
CA VAL A 171 8.33 -2.01 -7.41
C VAL A 171 9.27 -0.87 -7.78
N GLY A 172 9.24 0.22 -7.00
CA GLY A 172 10.15 1.35 -7.11
C GLY A 172 11.02 1.51 -5.85
N ILE A 173 12.33 1.33 -5.98
CA ILE A 173 13.30 1.38 -4.87
C ILE A 173 14.34 2.50 -5.05
N ASN A 174 14.87 3.04 -3.96
CA ASN A 174 15.93 4.06 -3.99
C ASN A 174 17.31 3.40 -3.80
N SER A 175 18.01 3.17 -4.91
CA SER A 175 19.31 2.47 -4.92
C SER A 175 20.38 3.17 -4.08
N ASN A 176 20.37 4.51 -4.04
CA ASN A 176 21.33 5.31 -3.28
C ASN A 176 21.16 5.22 -1.75
N TYR A 177 20.02 4.73 -1.26
CA TYR A 177 19.80 4.44 0.17
C TYR A 177 19.99 2.96 0.51
N GLY A 178 20.42 2.15 -0.46
CA GLY A 178 20.65 0.72 -0.27
C GLY A 178 19.35 -0.10 -0.15
N ASP A 179 18.24 0.43 -0.68
CA ASP A 179 16.97 -0.28 -0.72
C ASP A 179 17.11 -1.62 -1.46
N THR A 180 16.35 -2.62 -1.02
CA THR A 180 16.32 -3.92 -1.68
C THR A 180 14.91 -4.30 -2.10
N ALA A 181 14.82 -5.04 -3.21
CA ALA A 181 13.59 -5.66 -3.69
C ALA A 181 13.85 -7.15 -3.91
N THR A 182 12.92 -7.98 -3.45
CA THR A 182 12.90 -9.42 -3.74
C THR A 182 11.57 -9.78 -4.39
N LEU A 183 11.61 -10.37 -5.58
CA LEU A 183 10.43 -10.76 -6.35
C LEU A 183 10.43 -12.27 -6.58
N LYS A 184 9.44 -12.98 -6.02
CA LYS A 184 9.33 -14.44 -6.10
C LYS A 184 7.95 -14.86 -6.57
N ASN A 185 7.86 -15.75 -7.54
CA ASN A 185 6.57 -16.27 -8.03
C ASN A 185 5.56 -15.16 -8.41
N VAL A 186 6.05 -14.03 -8.96
CA VAL A 186 5.20 -12.90 -9.34
C VAL A 186 4.75 -13.04 -10.80
N CYS A 187 3.43 -13.06 -11.01
CA CYS A 187 2.80 -13.02 -12.32
C CYS A 187 2.39 -11.57 -12.61
N THR A 188 3.01 -10.92 -13.60
CA THR A 188 2.79 -9.50 -13.87
C THR A 188 2.97 -9.19 -15.35
N ASP A 189 2.16 -8.27 -15.87
CA ASP A 189 2.31 -7.65 -17.19
C ASP A 189 2.95 -6.25 -17.12
N ALA A 190 3.38 -5.82 -15.93
CA ALA A 190 3.97 -4.50 -15.71
C ALA A 190 5.17 -4.29 -16.63
N LYS A 191 5.25 -3.09 -17.24
CA LYS A 191 6.33 -2.73 -18.17
C LYS A 191 7.70 -2.79 -17.50
N THR A 192 7.77 -2.39 -16.23
CA THR A 192 9.00 -2.41 -15.43
C THR A 192 8.75 -3.15 -14.12
N ARG A 193 9.39 -4.32 -13.95
CA ARG A 193 9.23 -5.12 -12.72
C ARG A 193 9.91 -4.48 -11.50
N CYS A 194 11.10 -3.93 -11.67
CA CYS A 194 11.78 -3.20 -10.61
C CYS A 194 12.48 -1.98 -11.17
N GLN A 195 11.98 -0.80 -10.79
CA GLN A 195 12.55 0.48 -11.15
C GLN A 195 13.45 0.96 -10.00
N MET A 196 14.71 1.25 -10.30
CA MET A 196 15.59 1.94 -9.37
C MET A 196 15.46 3.45 -9.56
N TYR A 197 15.56 4.18 -8.46
CA TYR A 197 15.61 5.63 -8.38
C TYR A 197 16.83 6.08 -7.59
N THR A 198 17.19 7.35 -7.81
CA THR A 198 18.02 8.14 -6.90
C THR A 198 17.09 9.05 -6.13
N GLY A 199 16.83 8.71 -4.86
CA GLY A 199 16.01 9.52 -3.95
C GLY A 199 16.78 10.69 -3.32
N CYS A 200 16.05 11.59 -2.65
CA CYS A 200 16.54 12.79 -1.97
C CYS A 200 15.78 13.01 -0.65
N ALA A 201 16.35 13.83 0.23
CA ALA A 201 15.76 14.15 1.53
C ALA A 201 14.93 15.44 1.47
N GLY A 202 13.79 15.39 0.77
CA GLY A 202 12.90 16.55 0.57
C GLY A 202 13.30 17.46 -0.61
N GLY A 203 12.34 18.27 -1.05
CA GLY A 203 12.57 19.39 -1.98
C GLY A 203 13.02 19.01 -3.39
N CYS A 204 12.88 17.74 -3.80
CA CYS A 204 13.28 17.28 -5.13
C CYS A 204 12.36 16.17 -5.67
N GLU A 205 12.38 16.01 -6.99
CA GLU A 205 11.76 14.86 -7.67
C GLU A 205 12.80 13.74 -7.89
N PRO A 206 12.56 12.52 -7.39
CA PRO A 206 13.48 11.39 -7.55
C PRO A 206 13.68 11.01 -9.02
N LYS A 207 14.94 10.83 -9.43
CA LYS A 207 15.26 10.48 -10.83
C LYS A 207 15.39 8.97 -10.99
N LYS A 208 14.96 8.44 -12.15
CA LYS A 208 15.18 7.04 -12.51
C LYS A 208 16.68 6.75 -12.63
N ALA A 209 17.10 5.60 -12.11
CA ALA A 209 18.50 5.19 -11.98
C ALA A 209 18.73 3.75 -12.50
N GLY A 210 17.98 3.34 -13.53
CA GLY A 210 18.05 1.99 -14.09
C GLY A 210 17.03 1.02 -13.48
N VAL A 211 17.23 -0.27 -13.68
CA VAL A 211 16.31 -1.33 -13.26
C VAL A 211 17.03 -2.39 -12.42
N CYS A 212 16.30 -3.11 -11.57
CA CYS A 212 16.83 -4.24 -10.81
C CYS A 212 16.20 -5.56 -11.26
N SER A 213 16.86 -6.70 -11.02
CA SER A 213 16.27 -8.01 -11.31
C SER A 213 15.08 -8.32 -10.41
N GLY A 214 15.08 -7.73 -9.21
CA GLY A 214 14.31 -8.22 -8.08
C GLY A 214 14.86 -9.55 -7.56
#